data_AF-A0A8T4WLX4-F1
#
_entry.id   AF-A0A8T4WLX4-F1
#
_cell.length_a   1.000
_cell.length_b   1.000
_cell.length_c   1.000
_cell.angle_alpha   90.00
_cell.angle_beta   90.00
_cell.angle_gamma   90.00
#
_symmetry.space_group_name_H-M   'P 1'
#
loop_
_entity.id
_entity.type
_entity.pdbx_description
1 polymer ?
#
loop_
_entity_poly.entity_id
_entity_poly.type
_entity_poly.pdbx_seq_one_letter_code
_entity_poly.pdbx_strand_id
1 'polypeptide(L)'
;MRVYLDANFFISGFSERPKDVAHIQEAAEKAGMELWITRQVFHELRWYLRREVEEIIRIDETLSKDIKKFIAKIGWPKKALPQFNDMSLILAASRADEAKIVTSDMKLLNTIEDLSSDIDDIESVEGIVGSAFVLELIESVDEDKLDKTLRTIRDRIYSEEVRYSISRRKSYDPVTRIRIIEDHALRVIRSVKRPAEDVDKKLSEGQPLFVLDFLEDIKAGLPAMFEDFQKGMYDSLANEIEAIQNEIERLLIVSTLTQDSATHDRLVDHASDLTLFLYYLEMICHLYRGTREGVEDALVVSDEAARLLMFASISNNELKASVFMVIIILNLIQEDYEEIDYYYSLYDGLLDRAGLTQMQETSEGLYVTMQILREFMGGFKLTKTKLEHPSVTISMLNDIATYCIQFDNHDNAWHLALNGYKIGVAYGKEQGALTSFHMLYKVSASSHDRFKGPLEKIAEHALKTFVKKGWSTEKITPILHETQGNLPEVEDMSTDGFVRLEELPEEMTVWMDVLSREGIDGNEVLIVRNDELQARVGIDIREHKEIRALRTGHKIALSKGEFKIEQTSGELKGNHAVVFLITPGEGAEVSFEGEYGFRYLEIAQPQT
;
A
#
# COMPACT_ATOMS: atom_id res chain seq x y z
N MET A 1 -1.40 -45.47 4.12
CA MET A 1 -0.60 -44.79 3.08
C MET A 1 -0.43 -43.32 3.44
N ARG A 2 0.80 -42.77 3.31
CA ARG A 2 1.05 -41.31 3.43
C ARG A 2 0.97 -40.65 2.06
N VAL A 3 0.51 -39.40 2.01
CA VAL A 3 0.41 -38.62 0.77
C VAL A 3 1.08 -37.28 0.98
N TYR A 4 2.28 -37.12 0.43
CA TYR A 4 3.10 -35.92 0.52
C TYR A 4 2.69 -34.92 -0.57
N LEU A 5 2.28 -33.72 -0.17
CA LEU A 5 1.73 -32.70 -1.07
C LEU A 5 2.78 -31.62 -1.39
N ASP A 6 3.00 -31.38 -2.68
CA ASP A 6 3.88 -30.32 -3.21
C ASP A 6 3.22 -28.93 -3.14
N ALA A 7 4.03 -27.87 -3.01
CA ALA A 7 3.57 -26.48 -2.94
C ALA A 7 2.70 -26.08 -4.14
N ASN A 8 3.01 -26.61 -5.34
CA ASN A 8 2.23 -26.35 -6.54
C ASN A 8 0.77 -26.85 -6.45
N PHE A 9 0.49 -27.91 -5.68
CA PHE A 9 -0.87 -28.41 -5.45
C PHE A 9 -1.70 -27.38 -4.68
N PHE A 10 -1.13 -26.79 -3.63
CA PHE A 10 -1.77 -25.75 -2.84
C PHE A 10 -1.95 -24.45 -3.62
N ILE A 11 -0.93 -24.03 -4.35
CA ILE A 11 -0.96 -22.80 -5.15
C ILE A 11 -2.04 -22.91 -6.24
N SER A 12 -2.04 -24.00 -7.01
CA SER A 12 -2.99 -24.21 -8.12
C SER A 12 -4.42 -24.47 -7.64
N GLY A 13 -4.57 -25.12 -6.48
CA GLY A 13 -5.87 -25.54 -5.98
C GLY A 13 -6.54 -24.57 -5.03
N PHE A 14 -5.81 -23.73 -4.29
CA PHE A 14 -6.33 -23.14 -3.04
C PHE A 14 -5.90 -21.69 -2.77
N SER A 15 -5.09 -21.07 -3.64
CA SER A 15 -4.61 -19.68 -3.46
C SER A 15 -5.71 -18.63 -3.24
N GLU A 16 -6.89 -18.81 -3.83
CA GLU A 16 -8.05 -17.92 -3.71
C GLU A 16 -9.08 -18.40 -2.67
N ARG A 17 -9.03 -19.69 -2.30
CA ARG A 17 -9.95 -20.32 -1.33
C ARG A 17 -9.18 -21.29 -0.43
N PRO A 18 -8.40 -20.79 0.54
CA PRO A 18 -7.56 -21.62 1.41
C PRO A 18 -8.37 -22.65 2.20
N LYS A 19 -9.57 -22.26 2.65
CA LYS A 19 -10.49 -23.12 3.42
C LYS A 19 -11.01 -24.33 2.65
N ASP A 20 -10.96 -24.33 1.31
CA ASP A 20 -11.34 -25.49 0.50
C ASP A 20 -10.37 -26.69 0.73
N VAL A 21 -9.17 -26.46 1.29
CA VAL A 21 -8.23 -27.55 1.67
C VAL A 21 -8.85 -28.46 2.74
N ALA A 22 -9.70 -27.94 3.63
CA ALA A 22 -10.41 -28.75 4.63
C ALA A 22 -11.25 -29.87 3.99
N HIS A 23 -11.81 -29.64 2.80
CA HIS A 23 -12.55 -30.68 2.07
C HIS A 23 -11.64 -31.73 1.43
N ILE A 24 -10.38 -31.39 1.12
CA ILE A 24 -9.36 -32.37 0.71
C ILE A 24 -8.94 -33.24 1.91
N GLN A 25 -8.73 -32.66 3.09
CA GLN A 25 -8.48 -33.42 4.32
C GLN A 25 -9.65 -34.32 4.67
N GLU A 26 -10.87 -33.79 4.72
CA GLU A 26 -12.08 -34.53 5.06
C GLU A 26 -12.23 -35.77 4.15
N ALA A 27 -11.97 -35.62 2.85
CA ALA A 27 -12.02 -36.71 1.89
C ALA A 27 -10.82 -37.67 1.99
N ALA A 28 -9.60 -37.17 2.24
CA ALA A 28 -8.41 -37.99 2.45
C ALA A 28 -8.50 -38.83 3.72
N GLU A 29 -9.00 -38.27 4.82
CA GLU A 29 -9.28 -39.02 6.05
C GLU A 29 -10.38 -40.06 5.83
N LYS A 30 -11.47 -39.73 5.10
CA LYS A 30 -12.54 -40.68 4.74
C LYS A 30 -12.00 -41.85 3.91
N ALA A 31 -11.16 -41.58 2.90
CA ALA A 31 -10.41 -42.60 2.18
C ALA A 31 -9.52 -43.41 3.13
N GLY A 32 -8.81 -42.73 4.03
CA GLY A 32 -7.86 -43.33 4.95
C GLY A 32 -6.41 -43.05 4.60
N MET A 33 -6.16 -41.97 3.89
CA MET A 33 -4.84 -41.43 3.62
C MET A 33 -4.51 -40.38 4.68
N GLU A 34 -3.25 -40.31 5.07
CA GLU A 34 -2.77 -39.16 5.82
C GLU A 34 -2.15 -38.16 4.84
N LEU A 35 -2.60 -36.91 4.89
CA LEU A 35 -1.96 -35.82 4.17
C LEU A 35 -0.72 -35.38 4.94
N TRP A 36 0.41 -35.32 4.24
CA TRP A 36 1.69 -34.85 4.75
C TRP A 36 2.26 -33.77 3.83
N ILE A 37 3.15 -32.94 4.37
CA ILE A 37 3.98 -31.98 3.63
C ILE A 37 5.34 -31.93 4.34
N THR A 38 6.45 -31.77 3.64
CA THR A 38 7.74 -31.58 4.34
C THR A 38 7.86 -30.15 4.84
N ARG A 39 8.55 -29.94 5.98
CA ARG A 39 8.77 -28.58 6.52
C ARG A 39 9.39 -27.63 5.48
N GLN A 40 10.24 -28.15 4.57
CA GLN A 40 10.78 -27.42 3.43
C GLN A 40 9.72 -26.89 2.45
N VAL A 41 8.75 -27.72 2.07
CA VAL A 41 7.71 -27.36 1.07
C VAL A 41 6.58 -26.58 1.72
N PHE A 42 6.29 -26.84 2.99
CA PHE A 42 5.44 -25.98 3.82
C PHE A 42 5.97 -24.54 3.86
N HIS A 43 7.30 -24.36 3.93
CA HIS A 43 7.94 -23.04 3.84
C HIS A 43 7.92 -22.40 2.43
N GLU A 44 7.50 -23.12 1.38
CA GLU A 44 7.21 -22.51 0.07
C GLU A 44 5.77 -21.99 -0.04
N LEU A 45 4.86 -22.47 0.82
CA LEU A 45 3.48 -21.98 0.84
C LEU A 45 3.40 -20.53 1.34
N ARG A 46 2.40 -19.81 0.83
CA ARG A 46 1.99 -18.50 1.36
C ARG A 46 1.37 -18.67 2.76
N TRP A 47 1.59 -17.71 3.65
CA TRP A 47 1.21 -17.80 5.07
C TRP A 47 -0.28 -18.12 5.32
N TYR A 48 -1.18 -17.50 4.56
CA TYR A 48 -2.62 -17.78 4.65
C TYR A 48 -2.99 -19.21 4.23
N LEU A 49 -2.19 -19.84 3.36
CA LEU A 49 -2.31 -21.27 3.06
C LEU A 49 -1.62 -22.10 4.14
N ARG A 50 -0.45 -21.68 4.68
CA ARG A 50 0.22 -22.37 5.79
C ARG A 50 -0.70 -22.54 6.99
N ARG A 51 -1.42 -21.51 7.42
CA ARG A 51 -2.33 -21.59 8.58
C ARG A 51 -3.39 -22.68 8.42
N GLU A 52 -4.14 -22.62 7.32
CA GLU A 52 -5.15 -23.65 7.04
C GLU A 52 -4.48 -25.02 6.87
N VAL A 53 -3.33 -25.11 6.20
CA VAL A 53 -2.59 -26.37 5.99
C VAL A 53 -2.03 -26.97 7.29
N GLU A 54 -1.51 -26.19 8.24
CA GLU A 54 -0.89 -26.69 9.47
C GLU A 54 -1.93 -27.20 10.49
N GLU A 55 -3.15 -26.65 10.47
CA GLU A 55 -4.29 -27.16 11.25
C GLU A 55 -4.86 -28.49 10.68
N ILE A 56 -4.48 -28.87 9.45
CA ILE A 56 -5.21 -29.83 8.58
C ILE A 56 -4.31 -30.94 8.02
N ILE A 57 -3.00 -30.72 7.90
CA ILE A 57 -2.02 -31.54 7.16
C ILE A 57 -0.74 -31.67 7.97
N ARG A 58 -0.22 -32.90 8.10
CA ARG A 58 0.93 -33.18 8.98
C ARG A 58 2.24 -32.74 8.35
N ILE A 59 3.15 -32.17 9.15
CA ILE A 59 4.43 -31.68 8.65
C ILE A 59 5.56 -32.66 9.02
N ASP A 60 6.29 -33.15 8.02
CA ASP A 60 7.42 -34.06 8.19
C ASP A 60 8.73 -33.26 8.35
N GLU A 61 9.41 -33.49 9.47
CA GLU A 61 10.66 -32.83 9.83
C GLU A 61 11.88 -33.49 9.13
N THR A 62 11.93 -33.35 7.81
CA THR A 62 13.10 -33.71 6.99
C THR A 62 14.27 -32.77 7.26
N LEU A 63 15.06 -33.08 8.30
CA LEU A 63 16.26 -32.32 8.65
C LEU A 63 17.22 -32.17 7.47
N SER A 64 17.64 -30.93 7.20
CA SER A 64 18.52 -30.56 6.07
C SER A 64 19.88 -31.29 6.05
N LYS A 65 20.33 -31.83 7.19
CA LYS A 65 21.53 -32.69 7.29
C LYS A 65 21.33 -34.04 6.61
N ASP A 66 20.11 -34.57 6.61
CA ASP A 66 19.78 -35.91 6.12
C ASP A 66 19.31 -35.85 4.65
N ILE A 67 18.66 -34.76 4.23
CA ILE A 67 18.47 -34.44 2.78
C ILE A 67 19.83 -34.41 2.07
N LYS A 68 20.83 -33.74 2.65
CA LYS A 68 22.19 -33.69 2.08
C LYS A 68 22.89 -35.06 2.04
N LYS A 69 22.65 -35.94 3.01
CA LYS A 69 23.14 -37.34 2.98
C LYS A 69 22.42 -38.16 1.91
N PHE A 70 21.11 -37.97 1.73
CA PHE A 70 20.30 -38.70 0.75
C PHE A 70 20.75 -38.38 -0.68
N ILE A 71 20.91 -37.10 -1.01
CA ILE A 71 21.47 -36.63 -2.28
C ILE A 71 22.89 -37.20 -2.50
N ALA A 72 23.70 -37.31 -1.45
CA ALA A 72 25.04 -37.91 -1.53
C ALA A 72 25.05 -39.45 -1.64
N LYS A 73 24.03 -40.15 -1.10
CA LYS A 73 23.85 -41.61 -1.18
C LYS A 73 23.42 -42.02 -2.59
N ILE A 74 22.43 -41.34 -3.14
CA ILE A 74 21.90 -41.55 -4.50
C ILE A 74 22.98 -41.19 -5.55
N GLY A 75 23.77 -40.14 -5.24
CA GLY A 75 24.61 -39.48 -6.23
C GLY A 75 23.77 -38.52 -7.06
N TRP A 76 24.28 -37.32 -7.35
CA TRP A 76 23.46 -36.28 -7.95
C TRP A 76 22.89 -36.70 -9.32
N PRO A 77 21.56 -36.72 -9.54
CA PRO A 77 20.96 -37.08 -10.81
C PRO A 77 21.50 -36.22 -11.95
N LYS A 78 22.04 -36.86 -12.99
CA LYS A 78 22.86 -36.18 -14.03
C LYS A 78 22.05 -35.36 -15.05
N LYS A 79 20.73 -35.31 -14.94
CA LYS A 79 19.83 -34.60 -15.86
C LYS A 79 18.81 -33.80 -15.07
N ALA A 80 18.92 -32.47 -15.14
CA ALA A 80 18.06 -31.47 -14.49
C ALA A 80 17.98 -31.59 -12.96
N LEU A 81 18.43 -30.54 -12.25
CA LEU A 81 18.33 -30.47 -10.80
C LEU A 81 16.86 -30.41 -10.35
N PRO A 82 16.41 -31.32 -9.46
CA PRO A 82 15.34 -31.03 -8.51
C PRO A 82 15.85 -29.98 -7.51
N GLN A 83 14.95 -29.19 -6.95
CA GLN A 83 15.24 -28.23 -5.89
C GLN A 83 15.48 -28.97 -4.56
N PHE A 84 16.03 -28.26 -3.56
CA PHE A 84 16.28 -28.86 -2.24
C PHE A 84 15.00 -29.39 -1.57
N ASN A 85 13.87 -28.80 -1.94
CA ASN A 85 12.56 -29.06 -1.38
C ASN A 85 11.90 -30.25 -2.08
N ASP A 86 12.03 -30.40 -3.41
CA ASP A 86 11.75 -31.64 -4.15
C ASP A 86 12.43 -32.87 -3.50
N MET A 87 13.75 -32.76 -3.25
CA MET A 87 14.52 -33.84 -2.63
C MET A 87 14.14 -34.10 -1.16
N SER A 88 13.45 -33.16 -0.50
CA SER A 88 12.87 -33.39 0.82
C SER A 88 11.64 -34.29 0.73
N LEU A 89 10.74 -34.07 -0.25
CA LEU A 89 9.53 -34.89 -0.44
C LEU A 89 9.90 -36.35 -0.73
N ILE A 90 10.88 -36.58 -1.62
CA ILE A 90 11.35 -37.93 -1.95
C ILE A 90 11.98 -38.61 -0.72
N LEU A 91 12.79 -37.90 0.08
CA LEU A 91 13.35 -38.45 1.32
C LEU A 91 12.27 -38.72 2.38
N ALA A 92 11.22 -37.91 2.47
CA ALA A 92 10.14 -38.13 3.41
C ALA A 92 9.29 -39.35 3.02
N ALA A 93 8.94 -39.45 1.74
CA ALA A 93 8.21 -40.57 1.18
C ALA A 93 8.98 -41.90 1.33
N SER A 94 10.28 -41.93 1.01
CA SER A 94 11.14 -43.12 1.14
C SER A 94 11.47 -43.52 2.59
N ARG A 95 10.80 -42.94 3.60
CA ARG A 95 10.84 -43.36 5.02
C ARG A 95 9.57 -44.09 5.45
N ALA A 96 8.56 -44.17 4.60
CA ALA A 96 7.29 -44.84 4.86
C ALA A 96 7.13 -46.05 3.93
N ASP A 97 6.49 -47.12 4.42
CA ASP A 97 6.38 -48.38 3.68
C ASP A 97 5.57 -48.23 2.37
N GLU A 98 4.54 -47.38 2.38
CA GLU A 98 3.75 -46.96 1.20
C GLU A 98 3.51 -45.45 1.23
N ALA A 99 3.99 -44.74 0.20
CA ALA A 99 3.83 -43.29 0.08
C ALA A 99 3.49 -42.83 -1.34
N LYS A 100 2.69 -41.77 -1.44
CA LYS A 100 2.48 -41.01 -2.68
C LYS A 100 3.07 -39.60 -2.57
N ILE A 101 3.50 -39.04 -3.69
CA ILE A 101 3.85 -37.61 -3.82
C ILE A 101 2.92 -36.96 -4.85
N VAL A 102 2.13 -35.98 -4.42
CA VAL A 102 1.19 -35.23 -5.27
C VAL A 102 1.86 -33.94 -5.73
N THR A 103 2.13 -33.80 -7.03
CA THR A 103 2.79 -32.61 -7.61
C THR A 103 2.33 -32.33 -9.03
N SER A 104 2.40 -31.05 -9.42
CA SER A 104 2.13 -30.59 -10.78
C SER A 104 3.42 -30.27 -11.57
N ASP A 105 4.63 -30.41 -10.99
CA ASP A 105 5.87 -30.34 -11.78
C ASP A 105 6.33 -31.73 -12.25
N MET A 106 6.25 -31.91 -13.56
CA MET A 106 6.81 -33.04 -14.29
C MET A 106 8.27 -33.35 -13.95
N LYS A 107 9.09 -32.36 -13.54
CA LYS A 107 10.47 -32.66 -13.12
C LYS A 107 10.52 -33.57 -11.89
N LEU A 108 9.69 -33.29 -10.89
CA LEU A 108 9.60 -34.10 -9.68
C LEU A 108 9.00 -35.48 -9.99
N LEU A 109 7.92 -35.54 -10.79
CA LEU A 109 7.34 -36.81 -11.24
C LEU A 109 8.36 -37.70 -11.98
N ASN A 110 9.04 -37.16 -13.00
CA ASN A 110 10.06 -37.91 -13.73
C ASN A 110 11.23 -38.33 -12.82
N THR A 111 11.59 -37.51 -11.83
CA THR A 111 12.65 -37.84 -10.86
C THR A 111 12.22 -39.00 -9.96
N ILE A 112 10.95 -39.07 -9.57
CA ILE A 112 10.40 -40.19 -8.81
C ILE A 112 10.39 -41.46 -9.67
N GLU A 113 9.91 -41.41 -10.91
CA GLU A 113 9.90 -42.56 -11.82
C GLU A 113 11.32 -43.07 -12.15
N ASP A 114 12.27 -42.18 -12.46
CA ASP A 114 13.68 -42.54 -12.69
C ASP A 114 14.26 -43.23 -11.43
N LEU A 115 14.14 -42.63 -10.23
CA LEU A 115 14.73 -43.15 -9.00
C LEU A 115 14.09 -44.45 -8.50
N SER A 116 12.76 -44.61 -8.66
CA SER A 116 12.05 -45.83 -8.27
C SER A 116 12.41 -47.03 -9.15
N SER A 117 12.98 -46.78 -10.34
CA SER A 117 13.47 -47.84 -11.25
C SER A 117 14.93 -48.26 -11.00
N ASP A 118 15.71 -47.44 -10.30
CA ASP A 118 17.15 -47.64 -10.03
C ASP A 118 17.46 -47.97 -8.55
N ILE A 119 16.51 -47.82 -7.62
CA ILE A 119 16.76 -47.90 -6.16
C ILE A 119 15.62 -48.60 -5.39
N ASP A 120 15.91 -49.81 -4.87
CA ASP A 120 15.01 -50.63 -4.04
C ASP A 120 14.36 -49.86 -2.86
N ASP A 121 15.10 -48.95 -2.21
CA ASP A 121 14.61 -48.11 -1.09
C ASP A 121 13.54 -47.06 -1.51
N ILE A 122 13.22 -46.93 -2.81
CA ILE A 122 12.30 -45.93 -3.36
C ILE A 122 11.20 -46.59 -4.23
N GLU A 123 11.26 -47.91 -4.48
CA GLU A 123 10.31 -48.65 -5.33
C GLU A 123 8.83 -48.54 -4.86
N SER A 124 8.58 -48.24 -3.57
CA SER A 124 7.23 -48.04 -3.00
C SER A 124 6.69 -46.60 -3.03
N VAL A 125 7.36 -45.66 -3.70
CA VAL A 125 6.95 -44.25 -3.80
C VAL A 125 6.28 -43.95 -5.15
N GLU A 126 4.95 -43.75 -5.16
CA GLU A 126 4.21 -43.37 -6.39
C GLU A 126 4.10 -41.85 -6.57
N GLY A 127 4.52 -41.33 -7.73
CA GLY A 127 4.24 -39.95 -8.15
C GLY A 127 2.85 -39.82 -8.78
N ILE A 128 2.06 -38.83 -8.35
CA ILE A 128 0.71 -38.55 -8.84
C ILE A 128 0.50 -37.03 -9.07
N VAL A 129 -0.40 -36.64 -9.98
CA VAL A 129 -0.74 -35.22 -10.22
C VAL A 129 -1.93 -34.75 -9.40
N GLY A 130 -2.07 -33.43 -9.20
CA GLY A 130 -3.08 -32.84 -8.32
C GLY A 130 -4.52 -33.22 -8.71
N SER A 131 -4.89 -33.00 -9.97
CA SER A 131 -6.24 -33.31 -10.45
C SER A 131 -6.58 -34.81 -10.56
N ALA A 132 -5.57 -35.69 -10.56
CA ALA A 132 -5.74 -37.14 -10.43
C ALA A 132 -5.92 -37.53 -8.95
N PHE A 133 -5.12 -36.97 -8.04
CA PHE A 133 -5.25 -37.23 -6.61
C PHE A 133 -6.63 -36.82 -6.07
N VAL A 134 -7.17 -35.67 -6.48
CA VAL A 134 -8.55 -35.28 -6.07
C VAL A 134 -9.61 -36.22 -6.68
N LEU A 135 -9.34 -36.90 -7.80
CA LEU A 135 -10.22 -37.99 -8.27
C LEU A 135 -10.16 -39.22 -7.36
N GLU A 136 -8.99 -39.54 -6.78
CA GLU A 136 -8.85 -40.64 -5.81
C GLU A 136 -9.69 -40.39 -4.56
N LEU A 137 -9.80 -39.11 -4.16
CA LEU A 137 -10.66 -38.68 -3.07
C LEU A 137 -12.15 -38.72 -3.44
N ILE A 138 -12.53 -38.35 -4.68
CA ILE A 138 -13.90 -38.45 -5.19
C ILE A 138 -14.38 -39.90 -5.20
N GLU A 139 -13.61 -40.81 -5.81
CA GLU A 139 -13.99 -42.22 -5.94
C GLU A 139 -13.89 -43.01 -4.61
N SER A 140 -13.40 -42.36 -3.54
CA SER A 140 -13.33 -42.90 -2.17
C SER A 140 -14.43 -42.36 -1.22
N VAL A 141 -15.34 -41.51 -1.71
CA VAL A 141 -16.32 -40.79 -0.87
C VAL A 141 -17.76 -40.98 -1.38
N ASP A 142 -18.55 -41.77 -0.65
CA ASP A 142 -19.98 -42.01 -0.90
C ASP A 142 -20.91 -40.79 -0.62
N GLU A 143 -20.35 -39.61 -0.35
CA GLU A 143 -21.12 -38.44 0.12
C GLU A 143 -21.42 -37.42 -0.98
N ASP A 144 -22.66 -37.48 -1.48
CA ASP A 144 -23.22 -36.72 -2.61
C ASP A 144 -23.05 -35.18 -2.55
N LYS A 145 -22.78 -34.61 -1.35
CA LYS A 145 -22.45 -33.18 -1.18
C LYS A 145 -20.94 -32.92 -1.29
N LEU A 146 -20.12 -33.75 -0.68
CA LEU A 146 -18.66 -33.61 -0.68
C LEU A 146 -18.10 -33.93 -2.07
N ASP A 147 -18.64 -34.94 -2.76
CA ASP A 147 -18.40 -35.25 -4.18
C ASP A 147 -18.45 -33.98 -5.07
N LYS A 148 -19.53 -33.21 -4.97
CA LYS A 148 -19.76 -32.02 -5.82
C LYS A 148 -18.76 -30.90 -5.50
N THR A 149 -18.39 -30.74 -4.24
CA THR A 149 -17.33 -29.82 -3.82
C THR A 149 -15.97 -30.27 -4.34
N LEU A 150 -15.62 -31.55 -4.19
CA LEU A 150 -14.36 -32.12 -4.68
C LEU A 150 -14.24 -32.03 -6.20
N ARG A 151 -15.32 -32.27 -6.96
CA ARG A 151 -15.35 -32.06 -8.43
C ARG A 151 -15.04 -30.61 -8.79
N THR A 152 -15.63 -29.65 -8.09
CA THR A 152 -15.37 -28.21 -8.29
C THR A 152 -13.90 -27.84 -8.00
N ILE A 153 -13.31 -28.41 -6.94
CA ILE A 153 -11.90 -28.23 -6.59
C ILE A 153 -10.97 -28.89 -7.63
N ARG A 154 -11.31 -30.11 -8.08
CA ARG A 154 -10.59 -30.84 -9.12
C ARG A 154 -10.55 -30.08 -10.44
N ASP A 155 -11.68 -29.52 -10.88
CA ASP A 155 -11.77 -28.77 -12.12
C ASP A 155 -10.95 -27.46 -12.05
N ARG A 156 -10.88 -26.81 -10.87
CA ARG A 156 -10.00 -25.67 -10.60
C ARG A 156 -8.52 -26.04 -10.73
N ILE A 157 -8.08 -27.10 -10.05
CA ILE A 157 -6.70 -27.61 -10.13
C ILE A 157 -6.33 -28.00 -11.56
N TYR A 158 -7.16 -28.80 -12.21
CA TYR A 158 -6.94 -29.26 -13.59
C TYR A 158 -6.82 -28.09 -14.58
N SER A 159 -7.64 -27.05 -14.41
CA SER A 159 -7.60 -25.85 -15.26
C SER A 159 -6.27 -25.10 -15.15
N GLU A 160 -5.70 -24.96 -13.95
CA GLU A 160 -4.38 -24.34 -13.77
C GLU A 160 -3.23 -25.26 -14.20
N GLU A 161 -3.29 -26.57 -13.93
CA GLU A 161 -2.31 -27.56 -14.41
C GLU A 161 -2.19 -27.52 -15.96
N VAL A 162 -3.33 -27.42 -16.66
CA VAL A 162 -3.41 -27.26 -18.11
C VAL A 162 -2.93 -25.87 -18.56
N ARG A 163 -3.38 -24.78 -17.91
CA ARG A 163 -2.98 -23.40 -18.25
C ARG A 163 -1.47 -23.19 -18.11
N TYR A 164 -0.88 -23.66 -17.03
CA TYR A 164 0.56 -23.60 -16.76
C TYR A 164 1.37 -24.45 -17.74
N SER A 165 0.83 -25.60 -18.15
CA SER A 165 1.44 -26.42 -19.20
C SER A 165 1.39 -25.77 -20.59
N ILE A 166 0.35 -24.99 -20.90
CA ILE A 166 0.26 -24.21 -22.15
C ILE A 166 1.20 -22.99 -22.12
N SER A 167 1.35 -22.30 -20.98
CA SER A 167 2.21 -21.11 -20.89
C SER A 167 3.71 -21.46 -20.97
N ARG A 168 4.14 -22.61 -20.44
CA ARG A 168 5.54 -23.08 -20.46
C ARG A 168 5.94 -23.91 -21.71
N ARG A 169 5.34 -23.63 -22.88
CA ARG A 169 5.63 -24.25 -24.20
C ARG A 169 7.11 -24.39 -24.62
N LYS A 170 8.04 -23.64 -24.01
CA LYS A 170 9.49 -23.73 -24.30
C LYS A 170 10.23 -24.79 -23.47
N SER A 171 9.59 -25.37 -22.45
CA SER A 171 10.26 -26.26 -21.47
C SER A 171 9.82 -27.72 -21.57
N TYR A 172 8.59 -27.99 -22.04
CA TYR A 172 8.05 -29.31 -22.31
C TYR A 172 6.92 -29.19 -23.35
N ASP A 173 6.60 -30.28 -24.05
CA ASP A 173 5.41 -30.33 -24.92
C ASP A 173 4.11 -30.35 -24.08
N PRO A 174 3.16 -29.42 -24.29
CA PRO A 174 1.91 -29.39 -23.53
C PRO A 174 1.02 -30.62 -23.76
N VAL A 175 1.03 -31.23 -24.96
CA VAL A 175 0.16 -32.37 -25.27
C VAL A 175 0.59 -33.60 -24.47
N THR A 176 1.90 -33.85 -24.41
CA THR A 176 2.51 -34.92 -23.60
C THR A 176 2.23 -34.73 -22.10
N ARG A 177 2.24 -33.49 -21.59
CA ARG A 177 1.88 -33.19 -20.19
C ARG A 177 0.43 -33.53 -19.87
N ILE A 178 -0.52 -33.09 -20.70
CA ILE A 178 -1.97 -33.32 -20.48
C ILE A 178 -2.27 -34.82 -20.43
N ARG A 179 -1.62 -35.62 -21.30
CA ARG A 179 -1.80 -37.07 -21.32
C ARG A 179 -1.37 -37.78 -20.03
N ILE A 180 -0.28 -37.35 -19.39
CA ILE A 180 0.18 -37.94 -18.12
C ILE A 180 -0.82 -37.65 -17.00
N ILE A 181 -1.46 -36.48 -17.02
CA ILE A 181 -2.54 -36.14 -16.08
C ILE A 181 -3.73 -37.09 -16.23
N GLU A 182 -4.11 -37.42 -17.47
CA GLU A 182 -5.18 -38.38 -17.76
C GLU A 182 -4.81 -39.82 -17.34
N ASP A 183 -3.59 -40.28 -17.65
CA ASP A 183 -3.13 -41.64 -17.30
C ASP A 183 -3.01 -41.84 -15.77
N HIS A 184 -2.67 -40.80 -15.00
CA HIS A 184 -2.66 -40.85 -13.53
C HIS A 184 -4.07 -41.00 -12.95
N ALA A 185 -5.05 -40.27 -13.50
CA ALA A 185 -6.46 -40.36 -13.10
C ALA A 185 -7.08 -41.76 -13.34
N LEU A 186 -6.48 -42.58 -14.20
CA LEU A 186 -6.94 -43.95 -14.49
C LEU A 186 -6.34 -45.04 -13.58
N ARG A 187 -5.19 -44.79 -12.94
CA ARG A 187 -4.60 -45.71 -11.93
C ARG A 187 -5.39 -45.65 -10.63
N VAL A 188 -5.62 -44.41 -10.20
CA VAL A 188 -6.35 -43.92 -9.01
C VAL A 188 -7.56 -44.75 -8.57
N ILE A 189 -8.36 -45.25 -9.51
CA ILE A 189 -9.69 -45.86 -9.26
C ILE A 189 -9.57 -47.29 -8.64
N ARG A 190 -8.49 -47.62 -7.89
CA ARG A 190 -8.06 -49.01 -7.64
C ARG A 190 -7.55 -49.40 -6.23
N SER A 191 -7.23 -48.50 -5.28
CA SER A 191 -6.46 -48.91 -4.05
C SER A 191 -6.39 -47.92 -2.85
N VAL A 192 -6.91 -48.24 -1.63
CA VAL A 192 -6.98 -47.30 -0.45
C VAL A 192 -7.10 -47.95 0.99
N LYS A 193 -6.37 -47.49 2.07
CA LYS A 193 -6.72 -47.52 3.57
C LYS A 193 -5.66 -46.96 4.64
N ARG A 194 -6.08 -46.78 5.93
CA ARG A 194 -5.49 -46.08 7.17
C ARG A 194 -4.36 -46.81 7.99
N PRO A 195 -3.61 -46.26 9.02
CA PRO A 195 -3.50 -44.92 9.75
C PRO A 195 -2.03 -44.32 9.79
N ALA A 196 -1.29 -43.71 10.79
CA ALA A 196 -1.31 -43.23 12.25
C ALA A 196 -0.02 -42.33 12.55
N GLU A 197 0.41 -41.65 13.67
CA GLU A 197 0.06 -41.02 15.01
C GLU A 197 1.43 -40.50 15.69
N ASP A 198 1.73 -39.70 16.76
CA ASP A 198 1.17 -38.73 17.78
C ASP A 198 2.32 -38.00 18.64
N VAL A 199 2.03 -37.01 19.55
CA VAL A 199 2.80 -36.42 20.75
C VAL A 199 3.65 -35.09 20.71
N ASP A 200 3.58 -34.25 21.79
CA ASP A 200 4.22 -32.89 22.05
C ASP A 200 4.80 -32.66 23.51
N LYS A 201 5.53 -31.53 23.81
CA LYS A 201 5.47 -30.64 25.05
C LYS A 201 6.67 -29.67 25.33
N LYS A 202 6.47 -28.33 25.31
CA LYS A 202 6.18 -27.37 26.42
C LYS A 202 6.66 -25.90 26.25
N LEU A 203 7.51 -25.59 25.27
CA LEU A 203 7.91 -24.22 24.87
C LEU A 203 8.38 -24.18 23.40
N SER A 204 8.77 -25.34 22.88
CA SER A 204 8.70 -25.75 21.48
C SER A 204 7.28 -25.76 20.90
N GLU A 205 6.25 -25.56 21.73
CA GLU A 205 4.84 -25.53 21.37
C GLU A 205 4.12 -24.47 22.20
N GLY A 206 3.02 -23.95 21.66
CA GLY A 206 2.14 -22.99 22.34
C GLY A 206 2.39 -21.54 21.93
N GLN A 207 1.70 -20.64 22.62
CA GLN A 207 1.50 -19.26 22.17
C GLN A 207 2.77 -18.41 22.02
N PRO A 208 3.78 -18.42 22.93
CA PRO A 208 4.91 -17.49 22.83
C PRO A 208 5.74 -17.63 21.55
N LEU A 209 5.86 -18.85 21.02
CA LEU A 209 6.57 -19.12 19.76
C LEU A 209 5.79 -18.54 18.57
N PHE A 210 4.48 -18.80 18.51
CA PHE A 210 3.57 -18.25 17.50
C PHE A 210 3.61 -16.71 17.44
N VAL A 211 3.71 -16.02 18.57
CA VAL A 211 3.84 -14.55 18.58
C VAL A 211 5.16 -14.09 17.94
N LEU A 212 6.29 -14.77 18.23
CA LEU A 212 7.57 -14.43 17.62
C LEU A 212 7.60 -14.70 16.12
N ASP A 213 7.11 -15.87 15.68
CA ASP A 213 7.07 -16.23 14.26
C ASP A 213 6.16 -15.27 13.47
N PHE A 214 5.01 -14.88 14.03
CA PHE A 214 4.12 -13.87 13.43
C PHE A 214 4.80 -12.49 13.26
N LEU A 215 5.56 -12.04 14.26
CA LEU A 215 6.31 -10.77 14.19
C LEU A 215 7.42 -10.80 13.13
N GLU A 216 8.04 -11.96 12.86
CA GLU A 216 9.03 -12.10 11.78
C GLU A 216 8.38 -12.23 10.39
N ASP A 217 7.23 -12.92 10.26
CA ASP A 217 6.46 -12.96 9.01
C ASP A 217 6.02 -11.54 8.57
N ILE A 218 5.59 -10.68 9.51
CA ILE A 218 5.23 -9.28 9.22
C ILE A 218 6.47 -8.48 8.74
N LYS A 219 7.63 -8.63 9.41
CA LYS A 219 8.88 -7.96 8.98
C LYS A 219 9.27 -8.32 7.55
N ALA A 220 9.07 -9.58 7.16
CA ALA A 220 9.29 -10.05 5.79
C ALA A 220 8.29 -9.48 4.78
N GLY A 221 7.11 -9.03 5.23
CA GLY A 221 6.07 -8.38 4.40
C GLY A 221 6.28 -6.89 4.14
N LEU A 222 6.98 -6.16 5.02
CA LEU A 222 7.17 -4.71 4.94
C LEU A 222 7.63 -4.17 3.57
N PRO A 223 8.51 -4.84 2.79
CA PRO A 223 8.89 -4.36 1.46
C PRO A 223 7.71 -4.29 0.47
N ALA A 224 6.76 -5.22 0.54
CA ALA A 224 5.58 -5.22 -0.33
C ALA A 224 4.62 -4.10 0.05
N MET A 225 4.38 -3.91 1.36
CA MET A 225 3.62 -2.77 1.90
C MET A 225 4.20 -1.43 1.44
N PHE A 226 5.54 -1.31 1.37
CA PHE A 226 6.18 -0.08 0.90
C PHE A 226 6.06 0.12 -0.62
N GLU A 227 6.06 -0.95 -1.44
CA GLU A 227 5.71 -0.81 -2.85
C GLU A 227 4.25 -0.35 -3.03
N ASP A 228 3.33 -0.84 -2.20
CA ASP A 228 1.90 -0.56 -2.32
C ASP A 228 1.55 0.84 -1.82
N PHE A 229 2.30 1.36 -0.83
CA PHE A 229 2.36 2.78 -0.50
C PHE A 229 2.80 3.63 -1.71
N GLN A 230 3.88 3.23 -2.40
CA GLN A 230 4.37 3.94 -3.60
C GLN A 230 3.40 3.90 -4.79
N LYS A 231 2.51 2.91 -4.84
CA LYS A 231 1.43 2.79 -5.84
C LYS A 231 0.18 3.60 -5.47
N GLY A 232 0.18 4.28 -4.31
CA GLY A 232 -0.95 5.08 -3.83
C GLY A 232 -2.11 4.28 -3.24
N MET A 233 -1.90 3.01 -2.86
CA MET A 233 -2.97 2.12 -2.37
C MET A 233 -3.29 2.30 -0.88
N TYR A 234 -3.30 3.55 -0.41
CA TYR A 234 -3.36 3.95 1.00
C TYR A 234 -4.55 3.34 1.76
N ASP A 235 -5.72 3.23 1.13
CA ASP A 235 -6.92 2.67 1.77
C ASP A 235 -6.79 1.17 2.04
N SER A 236 -6.28 0.41 1.07
CA SER A 236 -6.06 -1.03 1.24
C SER A 236 -4.95 -1.31 2.24
N LEU A 237 -3.88 -0.52 2.20
CA LEU A 237 -2.70 -0.68 3.04
C LEU A 237 -2.99 -0.32 4.51
N ALA A 238 -3.71 0.77 4.77
CA ALA A 238 -4.12 1.14 6.13
C ALA A 238 -4.96 0.03 6.78
N ASN A 239 -5.98 -0.48 6.07
CA ASN A 239 -6.84 -1.56 6.58
C ASN A 239 -6.07 -2.89 6.80
N GLU A 240 -5.03 -3.16 6.01
CA GLU A 240 -4.14 -4.32 6.23
C GLU A 240 -3.29 -4.12 7.49
N ILE A 241 -2.74 -2.92 7.69
CA ILE A 241 -1.95 -2.57 8.87
C ILE A 241 -2.81 -2.63 10.14
N GLU A 242 -4.01 -2.04 10.14
CA GLU A 242 -4.97 -2.05 11.24
C GLU A 242 -5.27 -3.49 11.71
N ALA A 243 -5.52 -4.39 10.75
CA ALA A 243 -5.78 -5.81 11.01
C ALA A 243 -4.55 -6.54 11.61
N ILE A 244 -3.34 -6.13 11.25
CA ILE A 244 -2.10 -6.69 11.79
C ILE A 244 -1.84 -6.18 13.22
N GLN A 245 -1.99 -4.88 13.50
CA GLN A 245 -1.84 -4.35 14.86
C GLN A 245 -2.86 -4.97 15.82
N ASN A 246 -4.13 -5.06 15.41
CA ASN A 246 -5.17 -5.71 16.21
C ASN A 246 -4.80 -7.15 16.60
N GLU A 247 -4.17 -7.93 15.70
CA GLU A 247 -3.72 -9.28 16.02
C GLU A 247 -2.45 -9.29 16.90
N ILE A 248 -1.50 -8.36 16.70
CA ILE A 248 -0.35 -8.17 17.62
C ILE A 248 -0.85 -7.88 19.04
N GLU A 249 -1.72 -6.88 19.21
CA GLU A 249 -2.26 -6.49 20.51
C GLU A 249 -3.05 -7.63 21.15
N ARG A 250 -3.91 -8.31 20.40
CA ARG A 250 -4.65 -9.49 20.86
C ARG A 250 -3.70 -10.60 21.34
N LEU A 251 -2.60 -10.85 20.63
CA LEU A 251 -1.60 -11.85 21.01
C LEU A 251 -0.80 -11.43 22.25
N LEU A 252 -0.48 -10.13 22.40
CA LEU A 252 0.18 -9.59 23.60
C LEU A 252 -0.75 -9.61 24.83
N ILE A 253 -2.02 -9.23 24.69
CA ILE A 253 -3.03 -9.28 25.78
C ILE A 253 -3.22 -10.72 26.27
N VAL A 254 -3.37 -11.68 25.35
CA VAL A 254 -3.49 -13.09 25.75
C VAL A 254 -2.15 -13.60 26.31
N SER A 255 -1.00 -13.05 25.90
CA SER A 255 0.29 -13.33 26.57
C SER A 255 0.28 -12.83 28.02
N THR A 256 -0.20 -11.63 28.31
CA THR A 256 -0.34 -11.11 29.70
C THR A 256 -1.20 -12.02 30.58
N LEU A 257 -2.18 -12.69 29.98
CA LEU A 257 -3.12 -13.60 30.67
C LEU A 257 -2.62 -15.04 30.82
N THR A 258 -1.57 -15.45 30.09
CA THR A 258 -1.14 -16.86 30.00
C THR A 258 0.33 -17.13 30.34
N GLN A 259 1.20 -16.11 30.28
CA GLN A 259 2.65 -16.24 30.47
C GLN A 259 3.10 -15.61 31.80
N ASP A 260 4.35 -15.87 32.20
CA ASP A 260 4.99 -15.10 33.27
C ASP A 260 5.47 -13.74 32.77
N SER A 261 5.63 -12.77 33.69
CA SER A 261 6.05 -11.40 33.34
C SER A 261 7.30 -11.37 32.47
N ALA A 262 8.37 -12.10 32.83
CA ALA A 262 9.63 -12.01 32.11
C ALA A 262 9.60 -12.65 30.72
N THR A 263 8.59 -13.48 30.42
CA THR A 263 8.28 -13.94 29.07
C THR A 263 7.42 -12.92 28.32
N HIS A 264 6.43 -12.32 28.97
CA HIS A 264 5.58 -11.28 28.38
C HIS A 264 6.36 -10.01 28.03
N ASP A 265 7.17 -9.49 28.96
CA ASP A 265 7.99 -8.27 28.82
C ASP A 265 8.89 -8.37 27.57
N ARG A 266 9.46 -9.55 27.29
CA ARG A 266 10.26 -9.81 26.09
C ARG A 266 9.46 -9.84 24.79
N LEU A 267 8.23 -10.35 24.82
CA LEU A 267 7.35 -10.32 23.64
C LEU A 267 6.93 -8.89 23.32
N VAL A 268 6.72 -8.06 24.34
CA VAL A 268 6.50 -6.62 24.17
C VAL A 268 7.76 -5.96 23.57
N ASP A 269 8.95 -6.19 24.12
CA ASP A 269 10.22 -5.65 23.56
C ASP A 269 10.40 -6.03 22.08
N HIS A 270 10.14 -7.29 21.70
CA HIS A 270 10.25 -7.77 20.31
C HIS A 270 9.18 -7.21 19.37
N ALA A 271 7.98 -6.90 19.88
CA ALA A 271 6.89 -6.33 19.09
C ALA A 271 6.97 -4.80 18.93
N SER A 272 7.56 -4.10 19.90
CA SER A 272 7.38 -2.65 20.06
C SER A 272 7.91 -1.83 18.88
N ASP A 273 9.15 -2.04 18.43
CA ASP A 273 9.71 -1.31 17.27
C ASP A 273 8.89 -1.55 15.98
N LEU A 274 8.37 -2.76 15.78
CA LEU A 274 7.55 -3.11 14.62
C LEU A 274 6.15 -2.49 14.70
N THR A 275 5.51 -2.54 15.86
CA THR A 275 4.18 -1.99 16.10
C THR A 275 4.19 -0.47 15.92
N LEU A 276 5.27 0.20 16.37
CA LEU A 276 5.48 1.62 16.14
C LEU A 276 5.71 1.94 14.64
N PHE A 277 6.39 1.07 13.89
CA PHE A 277 6.57 1.24 12.45
C PHE A 277 5.25 1.08 11.68
N LEU A 278 4.41 0.15 12.11
CA LEU A 278 3.06 -0.02 11.56
C LEU A 278 2.20 1.22 11.83
N TYR A 279 2.12 1.70 13.09
CA TYR A 279 1.40 2.94 13.43
C TYR A 279 1.93 4.15 12.64
N TYR A 280 3.25 4.24 12.41
CA TYR A 280 3.86 5.28 11.57
C TYR A 280 3.39 5.23 10.11
N LEU A 281 3.46 4.04 9.48
CA LEU A 281 3.08 3.85 8.09
C LEU A 281 1.57 4.06 7.87
N GLU A 282 0.75 3.60 8.81
CA GLU A 282 -0.70 3.81 8.85
C GLU A 282 -1.05 5.30 8.89
N MET A 283 -0.57 6.06 9.89
CA MET A 283 -0.79 7.52 9.96
C MET A 283 -0.43 8.23 8.66
N ILE A 284 0.68 7.83 8.01
CA ILE A 284 1.10 8.40 6.73
C ILE A 284 0.15 7.99 5.60
N CYS A 285 -0.34 6.76 5.54
CA CYS A 285 -1.38 6.36 4.58
C CYS A 285 -2.63 7.24 4.74
N HIS A 286 -3.15 7.37 5.97
CA HIS A 286 -4.34 8.17 6.26
C HIS A 286 -4.15 9.67 5.96
N LEU A 287 -2.96 10.24 6.23
CA LEU A 287 -2.61 11.61 5.83
C LEU A 287 -2.56 11.79 4.31
N TYR A 288 -1.94 10.86 3.58
CA TYR A 288 -1.78 10.92 2.12
C TYR A 288 -3.10 10.67 1.36
N ARG A 289 -4.17 10.19 2.03
CA ARG A 289 -5.54 10.24 1.49
C ARG A 289 -6.01 11.66 1.18
N GLY A 290 -5.54 12.68 1.92
CA GLY A 290 -5.98 14.07 1.76
C GLY A 290 -7.42 14.36 2.18
N THR A 291 -8.06 13.43 2.90
CA THR A 291 -9.43 13.59 3.39
C THR A 291 -9.43 14.05 4.84
N ARG A 292 -10.46 14.81 5.24
CA ARG A 292 -10.66 15.21 6.64
C ARG A 292 -10.77 13.98 7.56
N GLU A 293 -11.50 12.97 7.08
CA GLU A 293 -11.63 11.65 7.71
C GLU A 293 -10.26 11.00 7.93
N GLY A 294 -9.38 10.98 6.92
CA GLY A 294 -8.00 10.49 7.08
C GLY A 294 -7.18 11.24 8.13
N VAL A 295 -7.34 12.56 8.29
CA VAL A 295 -6.65 13.29 9.37
C VAL A 295 -7.26 12.97 10.75
N GLU A 296 -8.56 12.74 10.82
CA GLU A 296 -9.26 12.33 12.05
C GLU A 296 -8.91 10.87 12.44
N ASP A 297 -8.80 9.96 11.47
CA ASP A 297 -8.28 8.60 11.65
C ASP A 297 -6.82 8.63 12.16
N ALA A 298 -5.95 9.38 11.48
CA ALA A 298 -4.52 9.44 11.79
C ALA A 298 -4.26 9.98 13.21
N LEU A 299 -5.14 10.83 13.75
CA LEU A 299 -5.09 11.27 15.14
C LEU A 299 -5.37 10.13 16.12
N VAL A 300 -6.38 9.29 15.87
CA VAL A 300 -6.68 8.11 16.70
C VAL A 300 -5.50 7.13 16.71
N VAL A 301 -4.90 6.89 15.55
CA VAL A 301 -3.68 6.09 15.41
C VAL A 301 -2.50 6.73 16.16
N SER A 302 -2.39 8.06 16.13
CA SER A 302 -1.32 8.81 16.80
C SER A 302 -1.37 8.71 18.33
N ASP A 303 -2.56 8.59 18.92
CA ASP A 303 -2.73 8.40 20.36
C ASP A 303 -2.18 7.04 20.83
N GLU A 304 -2.38 5.97 20.05
CA GLU A 304 -1.81 4.64 20.37
C GLU A 304 -0.30 4.63 20.14
N ALA A 305 0.18 5.26 19.07
CA ALA A 305 1.62 5.46 18.82
C ALA A 305 2.30 6.24 19.95
N ALA A 306 1.66 7.29 20.46
CA ALA A 306 2.15 8.09 21.58
C ALA A 306 2.20 7.28 22.89
N ARG A 307 1.16 6.49 23.19
CA ARG A 307 1.16 5.56 24.34
C ARG A 307 2.30 4.55 24.23
N LEU A 308 2.50 3.94 23.06
CA LEU A 308 3.59 2.99 22.83
C LEU A 308 4.97 3.65 23.05
N LEU A 309 5.15 4.89 22.60
CA LEU A 309 6.36 5.69 22.84
C LEU A 309 6.60 6.04 24.32
N MET A 310 5.54 6.17 25.13
CA MET A 310 5.66 6.48 26.56
C MET A 310 5.94 5.24 27.43
N PHE A 311 5.41 4.07 27.04
CA PHE A 311 5.40 2.88 27.90
C PHE A 311 6.31 1.72 27.44
N ALA A 312 6.76 1.69 26.18
CA ALA A 312 7.53 0.57 25.63
C ALA A 312 8.99 0.90 25.31
N SER A 313 9.86 -0.12 25.32
CA SER A 313 11.31 0.02 25.11
C SER A 313 11.71 0.06 23.62
N ILE A 314 11.15 1.01 22.87
CA ILE A 314 11.48 1.27 21.45
C ILE A 314 13.00 1.50 21.32
N SER A 315 13.67 0.76 20.43
CA SER A 315 15.13 0.86 20.22
C SER A 315 15.48 1.84 19.10
N ASN A 316 14.65 1.94 18.06
CA ASN A 316 14.94 2.76 16.88
C ASN A 316 14.61 4.25 17.13
N ASN A 317 15.65 5.07 17.33
CA ASN A 317 15.49 6.51 17.58
C ASN A 317 15.08 7.33 16.35
N GLU A 318 15.37 6.87 15.14
CA GLU A 318 14.99 7.52 13.88
C GLU A 318 13.48 7.34 13.63
N LEU A 319 12.96 6.15 13.91
CA LEU A 319 11.52 5.87 13.92
C LEU A 319 10.78 6.69 14.99
N LYS A 320 11.30 6.77 16.23
CA LYS A 320 10.73 7.66 17.27
C LYS A 320 10.62 9.10 16.80
N ALA A 321 11.70 9.64 16.21
CA ALA A 321 11.73 11.00 15.71
C ALA A 321 10.71 11.19 14.58
N SER A 322 10.61 10.22 13.66
CA SER A 322 9.64 10.24 12.56
C SER A 322 8.19 10.23 13.05
N VAL A 323 7.87 9.41 14.06
CA VAL A 323 6.55 9.38 14.70
C VAL A 323 6.25 10.69 15.45
N PHE A 324 7.18 11.21 16.26
CA PHE A 324 6.98 12.50 16.92
C PHE A 324 6.76 13.64 15.92
N MET A 325 7.47 13.64 14.79
CA MET A 325 7.23 14.62 13.72
C MET A 325 5.82 14.52 13.14
N VAL A 326 5.30 13.31 12.88
CA VAL A 326 3.92 13.09 12.42
C VAL A 326 2.90 13.53 13.47
N ILE A 327 3.11 13.22 14.76
CA ILE A 327 2.25 13.68 15.87
C ILE A 327 2.22 15.21 15.94
N ILE A 328 3.36 15.89 15.86
CA ILE A 328 3.43 17.36 15.87
C ILE A 328 2.71 17.95 14.66
N ILE A 329 2.84 17.32 13.48
CA ILE A 329 2.14 17.72 12.25
C ILE A 329 0.62 17.58 12.39
N LEU A 330 0.13 16.46 12.92
CA LEU A 330 -1.31 16.23 13.13
C LEU A 330 -1.91 17.26 14.09
N ASN A 331 -1.22 17.53 15.21
CA ASN A 331 -1.66 18.55 16.17
C ASN A 331 -1.53 19.97 15.59
N LEU A 332 -0.55 20.26 14.73
CA LEU A 332 -0.44 21.54 13.99
C LEU A 332 -1.62 21.79 13.06
N ILE A 333 -2.21 20.74 12.49
CA ILE A 333 -3.40 20.82 11.63
C ILE A 333 -4.67 21.06 12.48
N GLN A 334 -4.74 20.50 13.69
CA GLN A 334 -5.86 20.72 14.65
C GLN A 334 -5.73 21.98 15.51
N GLU A 335 -4.58 22.67 15.46
CA GLU A 335 -4.22 23.78 16.35
C GLU A 335 -4.12 23.41 17.85
N ASP A 336 -3.85 22.14 18.21
CA ASP A 336 -3.58 21.78 19.61
C ASP A 336 -2.16 22.19 20.04
N TYR A 337 -2.08 23.44 20.45
CA TYR A 337 -0.84 24.09 20.86
C TYR A 337 -0.31 23.67 22.23
N GLU A 338 -1.04 22.88 23.03
CA GLU A 338 -0.54 22.37 24.31
C GLU A 338 0.19 21.03 24.10
N GLU A 339 -0.38 20.12 23.31
CA GLU A 339 0.30 18.87 22.90
C GLU A 339 1.52 19.14 22.01
N ILE A 340 1.46 20.12 21.10
CA ILE A 340 2.62 20.50 20.27
C ILE A 340 3.83 20.91 21.12
N ASP A 341 3.66 21.74 22.15
CA ASP A 341 4.78 22.20 22.99
C ASP A 341 5.44 21.03 23.74
N TYR A 342 4.65 20.01 24.11
CA TYR A 342 5.13 18.78 24.72
C TYR A 342 5.89 17.90 23.71
N TYR A 343 5.28 17.52 22.59
CA TYR A 343 5.90 16.63 21.61
C TYR A 343 7.10 17.26 20.89
N TYR A 344 7.06 18.57 20.58
CA TYR A 344 8.23 19.28 20.03
C TYR A 344 9.41 19.24 21.00
N SER A 345 9.17 19.43 22.30
CA SER A 345 10.23 19.35 23.33
C SER A 345 10.85 17.95 23.43
N LEU A 346 10.05 16.89 23.21
CA LEU A 346 10.54 15.51 23.14
C LEU A 346 11.32 15.23 21.85
N TYR A 347 10.83 15.74 20.71
CA TYR A 347 11.42 15.59 19.38
C TYR A 347 12.78 16.27 19.27
N ASP A 348 12.85 17.57 19.51
CA ASP A 348 14.07 18.39 19.41
C ASP A 348 15.16 17.85 20.35
N GLY A 349 14.75 17.56 21.60
CA GLY A 349 15.61 16.91 22.59
C GLY A 349 16.00 15.46 22.27
N LEU A 350 15.28 14.75 21.40
CA LEU A 350 15.67 13.43 20.88
C LEU A 350 16.70 13.56 19.76
N LEU A 351 16.50 14.50 18.81
CA LEU A 351 17.42 14.71 17.69
C LEU A 351 18.86 14.96 18.18
N ASP A 352 19.02 15.88 19.12
CA ASP A 352 20.31 16.25 19.70
C ASP A 352 20.98 15.09 20.48
N ARG A 353 20.20 14.27 21.18
CA ARG A 353 20.72 13.11 21.93
C ARG A 353 21.09 11.93 21.03
N ALA A 354 20.37 11.76 19.92
CA ALA A 354 20.60 10.66 18.97
C ALA A 354 21.59 11.03 17.85
N GLY A 355 21.88 12.33 17.64
CA GLY A 355 22.75 12.82 16.58
C GLY A 355 22.09 12.84 15.20
N LEU A 356 20.75 12.92 15.15
CA LEU A 356 19.94 12.85 13.92
C LEU A 356 19.93 14.19 13.17
N THR A 357 21.11 14.66 12.73
CA THR A 357 21.30 15.99 12.15
C THR A 357 20.53 16.23 10.86
N GLN A 358 20.23 15.19 10.08
CA GLN A 358 19.38 15.29 8.88
C GLN A 358 17.93 15.70 9.22
N MET A 359 17.43 15.33 10.40
CA MET A 359 16.09 15.70 10.86
C MET A 359 16.07 17.07 11.58
N GLN A 360 17.22 17.67 11.88
CA GLN A 360 17.24 19.04 12.43
C GLN A 360 16.73 20.07 11.40
N GLU A 361 16.83 19.77 10.10
CA GLU A 361 16.25 20.62 9.04
C GLU A 361 14.73 20.74 9.16
N THR A 362 14.04 19.67 9.59
CA THR A 362 12.59 19.67 9.82
C THR A 362 12.23 20.29 11.17
N SER A 363 13.07 20.17 12.20
CA SER A 363 12.86 20.88 13.48
C SER A 363 12.81 22.40 13.29
N GLU A 364 13.72 22.99 12.48
CA GLU A 364 13.67 24.41 12.12
C GLU A 364 12.31 24.79 11.50
N GLY A 365 11.83 24.01 10.53
CA GLY A 365 10.59 24.30 9.83
C GLY A 365 9.34 24.16 10.70
N LEU A 366 9.29 23.16 11.60
CA LEU A 366 8.22 23.02 12.59
C LEU A 366 8.20 24.22 13.53
N TYR A 367 9.38 24.64 14.02
CA TYR A 367 9.52 25.81 14.89
C TYR A 367 9.08 27.11 14.21
N VAL A 368 9.44 27.31 12.93
CA VAL A 368 8.97 28.44 12.12
C VAL A 368 7.46 28.40 11.89
N THR A 369 6.89 27.21 11.66
CA THR A 369 5.43 27.01 11.52
C THR A 369 4.71 27.44 12.81
N MET A 370 5.15 26.96 13.97
CA MET A 370 4.62 27.40 15.26
C MET A 370 4.73 28.92 15.46
N GLN A 371 5.88 29.54 15.11
CA GLN A 371 6.06 30.99 15.19
C GLN A 371 5.17 31.79 14.22
N ILE A 372 4.61 31.17 13.18
CA ILE A 372 3.67 31.82 12.24
C ILE A 372 2.24 31.73 12.74
N LEU A 373 1.83 30.57 13.27
CA LEU A 373 0.47 30.32 13.73
C LEU A 373 0.19 30.89 15.14
N ARG A 374 1.16 30.80 16.06
CA ARG A 374 0.98 31.23 17.47
C ARG A 374 1.45 32.66 17.69
N GLU A 375 0.52 33.62 17.73
CA GLU A 375 0.84 35.06 17.96
C GLU A 375 1.70 35.29 19.21
N PHE A 376 1.47 34.53 20.29
CA PHE A 376 2.20 34.66 21.56
C PHE A 376 3.70 34.39 21.45
N MET A 377 4.15 33.60 20.46
CA MET A 377 5.59 33.39 20.18
C MET A 377 6.27 34.64 19.58
N GLY A 378 5.54 35.75 19.44
CA GLY A 378 6.05 37.05 18.98
C GLY A 378 6.03 37.25 17.46
N GLY A 379 5.53 36.25 16.72
CA GLY A 379 5.37 36.22 15.27
C GLY A 379 6.70 36.11 14.50
N PHE A 380 6.83 35.08 13.67
CA PHE A 380 8.00 34.82 12.81
C PHE A 380 8.40 36.06 12.00
N LYS A 381 9.68 36.45 12.10
CA LYS A 381 10.24 37.64 11.45
C LYS A 381 11.64 37.35 10.92
N LEU A 382 11.80 37.37 9.60
CA LEU A 382 13.06 37.26 8.86
C LEU A 382 14.15 38.26 9.28
N THR A 383 13.80 39.35 9.97
CA THR A 383 14.75 40.32 10.54
C THR A 383 15.26 39.95 11.93
N LYS A 384 14.77 38.84 12.51
CA LYS A 384 15.18 38.29 13.81
C LYS A 384 15.68 36.85 13.67
N THR A 385 14.94 36.02 12.95
CA THR A 385 15.23 34.60 12.74
C THR A 385 16.02 34.44 11.45
N LYS A 386 17.28 34.01 11.54
CA LYS A 386 18.07 33.53 10.40
C LYS A 386 17.85 32.02 10.30
N LEU A 387 17.27 31.59 9.19
CA LEU A 387 17.17 30.19 8.79
C LEU A 387 18.50 29.68 8.22
N GLU A 388 18.77 28.41 8.50
CA GLU A 388 19.87 27.60 7.96
C GLU A 388 19.33 26.64 6.89
N HIS A 389 18.08 26.16 7.04
CA HIS A 389 17.41 25.20 6.14
C HIS A 389 16.15 25.77 5.45
N PRO A 390 16.24 26.94 4.78
CA PRO A 390 15.06 27.65 4.24
C PRO A 390 14.30 26.87 3.17
N SER A 391 14.91 25.89 2.48
CA SER A 391 14.20 25.06 1.49
C SER A 391 13.23 24.07 2.15
N VAL A 392 13.60 23.49 3.30
CA VAL A 392 12.76 22.58 4.08
C VAL A 392 11.61 23.36 4.70
N THR A 393 11.95 24.46 5.38
CA THR A 393 10.98 25.40 5.95
C THR A 393 9.95 25.87 4.91
N ILE A 394 10.36 26.28 3.70
CA ILE A 394 9.38 26.65 2.65
C ILE A 394 8.47 25.49 2.26
N SER A 395 9.00 24.27 2.13
CA SER A 395 8.22 23.11 1.68
C SER A 395 7.13 22.76 2.68
N MET A 396 7.51 22.56 3.95
CA MET A 396 6.57 22.22 5.02
C MET A 396 5.53 23.32 5.29
N LEU A 397 5.86 24.60 5.13
CA LEU A 397 4.86 25.68 5.21
C LEU A 397 3.79 25.59 4.12
N ASN A 398 4.11 25.06 2.94
CA ASN A 398 3.13 24.84 1.87
C ASN A 398 2.36 23.52 2.04
N ASP A 399 3.03 22.46 2.50
CA ASP A 399 2.39 21.18 2.79
C ASP A 399 1.33 21.36 3.89
N ILE A 400 1.67 22.01 5.02
CA ILE A 400 0.73 22.31 6.10
C ILE A 400 -0.36 23.31 5.66
N ALA A 401 -0.03 24.29 4.80
CA ALA A 401 -1.06 25.17 4.22
C ALA A 401 -2.09 24.41 3.39
N THR A 402 -1.72 23.30 2.74
CA THR A 402 -2.64 22.45 1.96
C THR A 402 -3.69 21.81 2.89
N TYR A 403 -3.26 21.24 4.02
CA TYR A 403 -4.18 20.74 5.04
C TYR A 403 -5.02 21.85 5.68
N CYS A 404 -4.47 23.05 5.88
CA CYS A 404 -5.26 24.18 6.38
C CYS A 404 -6.43 24.54 5.42
N ILE A 405 -6.25 24.47 4.09
CA ILE A 405 -7.36 24.65 3.13
C ILE A 405 -8.37 23.49 3.23
N GLN A 406 -7.91 22.25 3.40
CA GLN A 406 -8.76 21.07 3.54
C GLN A 406 -9.70 21.15 4.76
N PHE A 407 -9.29 21.84 5.82
CA PHE A 407 -10.09 22.15 7.02
C PHE A 407 -10.84 23.50 6.94
N ASP A 408 -10.93 24.11 5.76
CA ASP A 408 -11.53 25.44 5.50
C ASP A 408 -10.85 26.60 6.28
N ASN A 409 -9.67 26.36 6.86
CA ASN A 409 -8.86 27.31 7.64
C ASN A 409 -7.95 28.17 6.74
N HIS A 410 -8.60 28.95 5.90
CA HIS A 410 -7.96 29.73 4.85
C HIS A 410 -7.06 30.87 5.37
N ASP A 411 -7.28 31.37 6.58
CA ASP A 411 -6.42 32.42 7.18
C ASP A 411 -5.05 31.86 7.59
N ASN A 412 -5.00 30.70 8.25
CA ASN A 412 -3.72 30.07 8.59
C ASN A 412 -2.98 29.58 7.32
N ALA A 413 -3.70 28.99 6.35
CA ALA A 413 -3.12 28.64 5.05
C ALA A 413 -2.45 29.85 4.35
N TRP A 414 -3.13 31.01 4.38
CA TRP A 414 -2.61 32.26 3.83
C TRP A 414 -1.36 32.74 4.59
N HIS A 415 -1.36 32.70 5.92
CA HIS A 415 -0.23 33.12 6.73
C HIS A 415 1.02 32.24 6.54
N LEU A 416 0.85 30.92 6.40
CA LEU A 416 1.93 29.97 6.14
C LEU A 416 2.55 30.22 4.75
N ALA A 417 1.73 30.17 3.69
CA ALA A 417 2.19 30.37 2.31
C ALA A 417 2.82 31.76 2.09
N LEU A 418 2.27 32.81 2.71
CA LEU A 418 2.82 34.16 2.64
C LEU A 418 4.22 34.27 3.28
N ASN A 419 4.51 33.48 4.31
CA ASN A 419 5.84 33.45 4.91
C ASN A 419 6.80 32.55 4.10
N GLY A 420 6.34 31.41 3.56
CA GLY A 420 7.11 30.63 2.57
C GLY A 420 7.57 31.49 1.38
N TYR A 421 6.66 32.29 0.81
CA TYR A 421 6.96 33.23 -0.26
C TYR A 421 8.06 34.24 0.14
N LYS A 422 7.92 34.88 1.31
CA LYS A 422 8.92 35.86 1.81
C LYS A 422 10.28 35.21 2.05
N ILE A 423 10.31 34.00 2.62
CA ILE A 423 11.55 33.24 2.84
C ILE A 423 12.21 32.94 1.49
N GLY A 424 11.46 32.44 0.51
CA GLY A 424 11.99 32.15 -0.83
C GLY A 424 12.59 33.38 -1.53
N VAL A 425 11.90 34.52 -1.47
CA VAL A 425 12.41 35.80 -1.98
C VAL A 425 13.69 36.24 -1.26
N ALA A 426 13.71 36.18 0.07
CA ALA A 426 14.85 36.63 0.89
C ALA A 426 16.09 35.75 0.68
N TYR A 427 15.93 34.42 0.70
CA TYR A 427 17.01 33.44 0.58
C TYR A 427 17.38 33.07 -0.86
N GLY A 428 16.72 33.66 -1.86
CA GLY A 428 17.05 33.41 -3.26
C GLY A 428 16.60 32.04 -3.79
N LYS A 429 15.57 31.44 -3.19
CA LYS A 429 15.01 30.15 -3.61
C LYS A 429 13.84 30.40 -4.57
N GLU A 430 14.13 30.50 -5.87
CA GLU A 430 13.15 30.78 -6.94
C GLU A 430 11.96 29.82 -6.89
N GLN A 431 12.21 28.50 -7.01
CA GLN A 431 11.15 27.49 -7.00
C GLN A 431 10.32 27.50 -5.70
N GLY A 432 10.94 27.77 -4.55
CA GLY A 432 10.24 27.87 -3.27
C GLY A 432 9.34 29.11 -3.19
N ALA A 433 9.82 30.26 -3.69
CA ALA A 433 9.02 31.47 -3.80
C ALA A 433 7.84 31.29 -4.76
N LEU A 434 8.07 30.65 -5.91
CA LEU A 434 7.05 30.35 -6.91
C LEU A 434 5.99 29.37 -6.38
N THR A 435 6.41 28.25 -5.79
CA THR A 435 5.49 27.27 -5.18
C THR A 435 4.61 27.92 -4.10
N SER A 436 5.20 28.77 -3.26
CA SER A 436 4.44 29.50 -2.23
C SER A 436 3.49 30.56 -2.81
N PHE A 437 3.83 31.15 -3.95
CA PHE A 437 2.94 32.05 -4.69
C PHE A 437 1.75 31.31 -5.29
N HIS A 438 1.97 30.11 -5.85
CA HIS A 438 0.87 29.24 -6.29
C HIS A 438 -0.01 28.78 -5.13
N MET A 439 0.56 28.50 -3.96
CA MET A 439 -0.24 28.18 -2.77
C MET A 439 -1.11 29.37 -2.34
N LEU A 440 -0.59 30.60 -2.35
CA LEU A 440 -1.40 31.81 -2.11
C LEU A 440 -2.55 31.98 -3.12
N TYR A 441 -2.34 31.59 -4.38
CA TYR A 441 -3.41 31.55 -5.39
C TYR A 441 -4.47 30.48 -5.06
N LYS A 442 -4.05 29.25 -4.73
CA LYS A 442 -4.96 28.17 -4.29
C LYS A 442 -5.77 28.59 -3.05
N VAL A 443 -5.16 29.24 -2.06
CA VAL A 443 -5.84 29.78 -0.86
C VAL A 443 -6.82 30.92 -1.19
N SER A 444 -6.51 31.79 -2.16
CA SER A 444 -7.47 32.81 -2.61
C SER A 444 -8.69 32.17 -3.25
N ALA A 445 -8.49 31.32 -4.26
CA ALA A 445 -9.59 30.74 -5.02
C ALA A 445 -10.50 29.84 -4.17
N SER A 446 -9.92 29.02 -3.29
CA SER A 446 -10.66 28.16 -2.35
C SER A 446 -11.50 28.95 -1.34
N SER A 447 -11.02 30.10 -0.86
CA SER A 447 -11.78 31.02 0.00
C SER A 447 -12.76 31.94 -0.77
N HIS A 448 -13.26 31.48 -1.93
CA HIS A 448 -14.12 32.25 -2.86
C HIS A 448 -13.55 33.66 -3.17
N ASP A 449 -12.24 33.74 -3.41
CA ASP A 449 -11.46 34.95 -3.69
C ASP A 449 -11.48 36.05 -2.61
N ARG A 450 -11.77 35.68 -1.35
CA ARG A 450 -11.65 36.57 -0.17
C ARG A 450 -10.29 37.26 -0.07
N PHE A 451 -9.21 36.63 -0.54
CA PHE A 451 -7.85 37.17 -0.55
C PHE A 451 -7.40 37.85 -1.85
N LYS A 452 -8.29 38.08 -2.84
CA LYS A 452 -7.95 38.67 -4.15
C LYS A 452 -7.14 39.96 -4.08
N GLY A 453 -7.55 40.93 -3.26
CA GLY A 453 -6.85 42.22 -3.10
C GLY A 453 -5.50 42.14 -2.36
N PRO A 454 -5.35 41.30 -1.32
CA PRO A 454 -4.04 40.89 -0.80
C PRO A 454 -3.15 40.18 -1.84
N LEU A 455 -3.71 39.28 -2.65
CA LEU A 455 -2.99 38.50 -3.66
C LEU A 455 -2.45 39.38 -4.79
N GLU A 456 -3.26 40.29 -5.33
CA GLU A 456 -2.84 41.26 -6.35
C GLU A 456 -1.55 42.00 -5.95
N LYS A 457 -1.48 42.48 -4.70
CA LYS A 457 -0.31 43.20 -4.16
C LYS A 457 0.93 42.30 -4.03
N ILE A 458 0.74 41.02 -3.75
CA ILE A 458 1.82 40.04 -3.70
C ILE A 458 2.26 39.68 -5.13
N ALA A 459 1.33 39.54 -6.08
CA ALA A 459 1.62 39.27 -7.49
C ALA A 459 2.37 40.44 -8.15
N GLU A 460 1.97 41.68 -7.90
CA GLU A 460 2.76 42.87 -8.27
C GLU A 460 4.19 42.81 -7.72
N HIS A 461 4.33 42.50 -6.43
CA HIS A 461 5.61 42.45 -5.76
C HIS A 461 6.46 41.28 -6.29
N ALA A 462 5.84 40.14 -6.60
CA ALA A 462 6.48 38.98 -7.20
C ALA A 462 6.99 39.32 -8.61
N LEU A 463 6.15 39.89 -9.47
CA LEU A 463 6.56 40.36 -10.81
C LEU A 463 7.77 41.30 -10.74
N LYS A 464 7.70 42.34 -9.90
CA LYS A 464 8.80 43.31 -9.69
C LYS A 464 10.08 42.64 -9.12
N THR A 465 9.92 41.61 -8.29
CA THR A 465 11.03 40.89 -7.62
C THR A 465 11.70 39.87 -8.54
N PHE A 466 10.91 39.11 -9.29
CA PHE A 466 11.37 38.05 -10.18
C PHE A 466 12.12 38.67 -11.38
N VAL A 467 11.56 39.70 -12.02
CA VAL A 467 12.28 40.48 -13.06
C VAL A 467 13.61 41.02 -12.54
N LYS A 468 13.64 41.57 -11.31
CA LYS A 468 14.87 42.10 -10.69
C LYS A 468 15.93 41.01 -10.40
N LYS A 469 15.52 39.77 -10.21
CA LYS A 469 16.40 38.62 -9.92
C LYS A 469 16.75 37.78 -11.16
N GLY A 470 16.07 37.99 -12.29
CA GLY A 470 16.21 37.16 -13.49
C GLY A 470 15.42 35.84 -13.44
N TRP A 471 14.36 35.79 -12.63
CA TRP A 471 13.50 34.63 -12.40
C TRP A 471 12.27 34.63 -13.33
N SER A 472 11.67 33.47 -13.61
CA SER A 472 10.53 33.37 -14.53
C SER A 472 9.25 34.01 -13.99
N THR A 473 8.62 34.88 -14.79
CA THR A 473 7.35 35.56 -14.46
C THR A 473 6.13 34.95 -15.15
N GLU A 474 6.33 33.84 -15.85
CA GLU A 474 5.37 33.17 -16.74
C GLU A 474 4.06 32.83 -16.03
N LYS A 475 4.11 32.17 -14.87
CA LYS A 475 2.91 31.84 -14.09
C LYS A 475 2.43 32.96 -13.16
N ILE A 476 3.25 33.99 -12.92
CA ILE A 476 2.90 35.14 -12.06
C ILE A 476 2.03 36.14 -12.81
N THR A 477 2.32 36.37 -14.09
CA THR A 477 1.68 37.42 -14.90
C THR A 477 0.19 37.15 -15.18
N PRO A 478 -0.23 35.94 -15.57
CA PRO A 478 -1.65 35.59 -15.75
C PRO A 478 -2.45 35.73 -14.44
N ILE A 479 -1.90 35.26 -13.32
CA ILE A 479 -2.55 35.38 -12.00
C ILE A 479 -2.70 36.84 -11.58
N LEU A 480 -1.72 37.71 -11.85
CA LEU A 480 -1.87 39.16 -11.63
C LEU A 480 -3.01 39.73 -12.49
N HIS A 481 -3.03 39.44 -13.78
CA HIS A 481 -4.07 39.93 -14.69
C HIS A 481 -5.48 39.46 -14.26
N GLU A 482 -5.62 38.17 -13.89
CA GLU A 482 -6.84 37.56 -13.37
C GLU A 482 -7.33 38.23 -12.07
N THR A 483 -6.42 38.49 -11.11
CA THR A 483 -6.79 39.24 -9.89
C THR A 483 -7.23 40.67 -10.17
N GLN A 484 -6.75 41.27 -11.27
CA GLN A 484 -7.16 42.60 -11.75
C GLN A 484 -8.42 42.59 -12.64
N GLY A 485 -9.01 41.42 -12.91
CA GLY A 485 -10.18 41.26 -13.79
C GLY A 485 -9.86 41.27 -15.29
N ASN A 486 -8.58 41.32 -15.65
CA ASN A 486 -8.10 41.17 -17.02
C ASN A 486 -7.91 39.67 -17.30
N LEU A 487 -8.97 38.99 -17.73
CA LEU A 487 -8.89 37.57 -18.10
C LEU A 487 -7.96 37.40 -19.33
N PRO A 488 -7.22 36.28 -19.44
CA PRO A 488 -6.37 36.02 -20.60
C PRO A 488 -7.20 35.92 -21.89
N GLU A 489 -6.66 36.45 -22.98
CA GLU A 489 -7.18 36.24 -24.34
C GLU A 489 -6.78 34.82 -24.80
N VAL A 490 -7.58 33.83 -24.42
CA VAL A 490 -7.47 32.44 -24.92
C VAL A 490 -8.22 32.34 -26.26
N GLU A 491 -7.69 31.55 -27.20
CA GLU A 491 -8.40 31.26 -28.46
C GLU A 491 -9.74 30.56 -28.20
N ASP A 492 -10.73 30.74 -29.08
CA ASP A 492 -12.07 30.19 -28.86
C ASP A 492 -12.11 28.68 -29.12
N MET A 493 -12.11 27.92 -28.02
CA MET A 493 -12.14 26.45 -27.99
C MET A 493 -13.58 25.90 -27.83
N SER A 494 -14.61 26.73 -28.06
CA SER A 494 -16.01 26.30 -27.95
C SER A 494 -16.39 25.26 -29.01
N THR A 495 -17.22 24.28 -28.65
CA THR A 495 -17.65 23.19 -29.54
C THR A 495 -19.13 23.29 -29.89
N ASP A 496 -19.48 23.01 -31.16
CA ASP A 496 -20.87 23.03 -31.67
C ASP A 496 -21.80 21.99 -30.99
N GLY A 497 -21.22 21.08 -30.20
CA GLY A 497 -21.91 20.02 -29.46
C GLY A 497 -20.93 19.23 -28.61
N PHE A 498 -21.37 18.04 -28.17
CA PHE A 498 -20.44 17.06 -27.58
C PHE A 498 -19.54 16.51 -28.69
N VAL A 499 -18.23 16.51 -28.43
CA VAL A 499 -17.17 15.95 -29.28
C VAL A 499 -16.31 15.00 -28.44
N ARG A 500 -15.51 14.14 -29.08
CA ARG A 500 -14.72 13.14 -28.35
C ARG A 500 -13.49 13.74 -27.69
N LEU A 501 -12.95 13.04 -26.69
CA LEU A 501 -11.69 13.42 -26.04
C LEU A 501 -10.54 13.61 -27.06
N GLU A 502 -10.47 12.75 -28.08
CA GLU A 502 -9.47 12.84 -29.16
C GLU A 502 -9.74 13.96 -30.19
N GLU A 503 -10.86 14.69 -30.05
CA GLU A 503 -11.27 15.83 -30.88
C GLU A 503 -11.18 17.17 -30.12
N LEU A 504 -10.80 17.15 -28.83
CA LEU A 504 -10.50 18.34 -28.03
C LEU A 504 -9.09 18.90 -28.31
N PRO A 505 -8.84 20.19 -28.03
CA PRO A 505 -7.48 20.74 -27.99
C PRO A 505 -6.59 19.98 -26.98
N GLU A 506 -5.30 19.80 -27.28
CA GLU A 506 -4.37 19.06 -26.42
C GLU A 506 -4.31 19.69 -25.01
N GLU A 507 -4.40 21.01 -24.93
CA GLU A 507 -4.44 21.81 -23.69
C GLU A 507 -5.61 21.46 -22.77
N MET A 508 -6.70 20.90 -23.29
CA MET A 508 -7.88 20.47 -22.51
C MET A 508 -7.76 19.02 -21.98
N THR A 509 -6.74 18.27 -22.44
CA THR A 509 -6.50 16.87 -22.03
C THR A 509 -5.57 16.71 -20.82
N VAL A 510 -4.96 17.82 -20.36
CA VAL A 510 -3.99 17.83 -19.26
C VAL A 510 -4.64 17.72 -17.88
N TRP A 511 -3.82 17.40 -16.88
CA TRP A 511 -4.21 17.50 -15.47
C TRP A 511 -4.43 18.96 -15.05
N MET A 512 -5.60 19.25 -14.49
CA MET A 512 -6.03 20.57 -14.03
C MET A 512 -6.18 20.58 -12.51
N ASP A 513 -5.64 21.63 -11.87
CA ASP A 513 -5.61 21.82 -10.42
C ASP A 513 -6.99 22.22 -9.90
N VAL A 514 -7.59 21.48 -8.95
CA VAL A 514 -8.87 21.88 -8.35
C VAL A 514 -8.69 23.13 -7.49
N LEU A 515 -9.58 24.13 -7.65
CA LEU A 515 -9.54 25.40 -6.94
C LEU A 515 -10.70 25.54 -5.94
N SER A 516 -11.95 25.46 -6.41
CA SER A 516 -13.17 25.55 -5.58
C SER A 516 -14.33 24.77 -6.21
N ARG A 517 -15.46 24.65 -5.49
CA ARG A 517 -16.70 24.06 -5.99
C ARG A 517 -17.85 25.03 -5.71
N GLU A 518 -18.52 25.47 -6.77
CA GLU A 518 -19.53 26.53 -6.73
C GLU A 518 -20.92 26.00 -7.14
N GLY A 519 -21.98 26.62 -6.62
CA GLY A 519 -23.37 26.37 -7.05
C GLY A 519 -23.90 27.57 -7.83
N ILE A 520 -23.99 27.47 -9.16
CA ILE A 520 -24.28 28.60 -10.06
C ILE A 520 -25.47 28.24 -10.95
N ASP A 521 -26.50 29.10 -10.96
CA ASP A 521 -27.78 28.91 -11.68
C ASP A 521 -28.47 27.53 -11.45
N GLY A 522 -28.22 26.92 -10.28
CA GLY A 522 -28.75 25.59 -9.91
C GLY A 522 -27.90 24.41 -10.40
N ASN A 523 -26.76 24.66 -11.03
CA ASN A 523 -25.77 23.66 -11.42
C ASN A 523 -24.61 23.65 -10.41
N GLU A 524 -24.06 22.48 -10.11
CA GLU A 524 -22.80 22.38 -9.38
C GLU A 524 -21.65 22.39 -10.40
N VAL A 525 -20.67 23.27 -10.18
CA VAL A 525 -19.51 23.46 -11.05
C VAL A 525 -18.23 23.33 -10.22
N LEU A 526 -17.32 22.47 -10.64
CA LEU A 526 -15.97 22.38 -10.09
C LEU A 526 -15.07 23.37 -10.84
N ILE A 527 -14.49 24.34 -10.14
CA ILE A 527 -13.57 25.31 -10.74
C ILE A 527 -12.16 24.77 -10.62
N VAL A 528 -11.45 24.71 -11.74
CA VAL A 528 -10.09 24.21 -11.85
C VAL A 528 -9.17 25.19 -12.57
N ARG A 529 -7.86 25.13 -12.28
CA ARG A 529 -6.81 25.83 -13.00
C ARG A 529 -6.27 24.93 -14.10
N ASN A 530 -6.42 25.37 -15.35
CA ASN A 530 -5.65 24.82 -16.45
C ASN A 530 -4.34 25.59 -16.57
N ASP A 531 -3.21 24.87 -16.49
CA ASP A 531 -1.88 25.47 -16.37
C ASP A 531 -1.16 25.64 -17.72
N GLU A 532 -1.66 25.02 -18.80
CA GLU A 532 -1.24 25.32 -20.19
C GLU A 532 -1.96 26.58 -20.69
N LEU A 533 -3.29 26.65 -20.51
CA LEU A 533 -4.10 27.82 -20.86
C LEU A 533 -3.88 29.02 -19.92
N GLN A 534 -3.22 28.79 -18.78
CA GLN A 534 -3.04 29.77 -17.69
C GLN A 534 -4.35 30.50 -17.29
N ALA A 535 -5.45 29.75 -17.22
CA ALA A 535 -6.80 30.27 -16.98
C ALA A 535 -7.63 29.34 -16.08
N ARG A 536 -8.72 29.86 -15.50
CA ARG A 536 -9.71 29.05 -14.78
C ARG A 536 -10.72 28.45 -15.74
N VAL A 537 -11.00 27.15 -15.58
CA VAL A 537 -12.01 26.38 -16.32
C VAL A 537 -13.02 25.85 -15.31
N GLY A 538 -14.30 25.85 -15.67
CA GLY A 538 -15.36 25.21 -14.88
C GLY A 538 -15.72 23.87 -15.50
N ILE A 539 -15.95 22.84 -14.68
CA ILE A 539 -16.50 21.57 -15.13
C ILE A 539 -17.85 21.35 -14.46
N ASP A 540 -18.87 21.05 -15.25
CA ASP A 540 -20.20 20.68 -14.77
C ASP A 540 -20.16 19.29 -14.12
N ILE A 541 -20.54 19.20 -12.84
CA ILE A 541 -20.49 17.97 -12.04
C ILE A 541 -21.89 17.48 -11.63
N ARG A 542 -22.93 17.90 -12.36
CA ARG A 542 -24.33 17.51 -12.08
C ARG A 542 -24.55 16.00 -12.12
N GLU A 543 -24.10 15.31 -13.16
CA GLU A 543 -24.28 13.85 -13.25
C GLU A 543 -23.12 13.05 -12.61
N HIS A 544 -21.94 13.66 -12.50
CA HIS A 544 -20.71 13.05 -11.97
C HIS A 544 -20.60 13.22 -10.45
N LYS A 545 -21.20 12.30 -9.70
CA LYS A 545 -21.28 12.37 -8.22
C LYS A 545 -19.94 12.11 -7.53
N GLU A 546 -19.15 11.23 -8.12
CA GLU A 546 -17.82 10.82 -7.70
C GLU A 546 -16.85 12.01 -7.52
N ILE A 547 -16.85 12.98 -8.43
CA ILE A 547 -15.98 14.17 -8.36
C ILE A 547 -16.55 15.32 -7.52
N ARG A 548 -17.76 15.19 -6.96
CA ARG A 548 -18.36 16.25 -6.10
C ARG A 548 -17.67 16.43 -4.76
N ALA A 549 -16.92 15.43 -4.30
CA ALA A 549 -16.15 15.50 -3.06
C ALA A 549 -14.83 16.26 -3.21
N LEU A 550 -14.33 16.45 -4.43
CA LEU A 550 -13.03 17.05 -4.70
C LEU A 550 -12.95 18.50 -4.22
N ARG A 551 -11.79 18.86 -3.69
CA ARG A 551 -11.44 20.19 -3.19
C ARG A 551 -10.03 20.56 -3.62
N THR A 552 -9.64 21.80 -3.32
CA THR A 552 -8.28 22.31 -3.44
C THR A 552 -7.25 21.33 -2.85
N GLY A 553 -6.23 21.00 -3.63
CA GLY A 553 -5.29 19.91 -3.33
C GLY A 553 -5.55 18.62 -4.11
N HIS A 554 -6.68 18.51 -4.82
CA HIS A 554 -6.89 17.50 -5.86
C HIS A 554 -6.53 18.05 -7.25
N LYS A 555 -6.31 17.14 -8.21
CA LYS A 555 -6.27 17.40 -9.65
C LYS A 555 -7.28 16.51 -10.37
N ILE A 556 -7.69 16.94 -11.56
CA ILE A 556 -8.56 16.16 -12.46
C ILE A 556 -8.07 16.18 -13.90
N ALA A 557 -8.41 15.16 -14.68
CA ALA A 557 -8.19 15.10 -16.12
C ALA A 557 -9.40 14.46 -16.83
N LEU A 558 -9.72 14.93 -18.03
CA LEU A 558 -10.72 14.30 -18.89
C LEU A 558 -10.14 13.00 -19.44
N SER A 559 -10.75 11.84 -19.18
CA SER A 559 -10.12 10.55 -19.46
C SER A 559 -10.88 9.63 -20.42
N LYS A 560 -12.20 9.77 -20.57
CA LYS A 560 -12.94 9.09 -21.65
C LYS A 560 -14.28 9.75 -21.97
N GLY A 561 -14.80 9.47 -23.17
CA GLY A 561 -16.15 9.83 -23.59
C GLY A 561 -16.21 11.10 -24.43
N GLU A 562 -17.36 11.76 -24.37
CA GLU A 562 -17.66 12.95 -25.18
C GLU A 562 -17.91 14.15 -24.25
N PHE A 563 -17.38 15.32 -24.63
CA PHE A 563 -17.38 16.56 -23.84
C PHE A 563 -17.82 17.73 -24.71
N LYS A 564 -18.48 18.71 -24.12
CA LYS A 564 -18.85 19.98 -24.76
C LYS A 564 -18.13 21.13 -24.07
N ILE A 565 -17.49 22.02 -24.82
CA ILE A 565 -16.83 23.22 -24.31
C ILE A 565 -17.64 24.45 -24.73
N GLU A 566 -17.93 25.35 -23.78
CA GLU A 566 -18.61 26.61 -24.05
C GLU A 566 -17.86 27.78 -23.43
N GLN A 567 -17.59 28.84 -24.20
CA GLN A 567 -17.07 30.08 -23.65
C GLN A 567 -18.05 30.68 -22.62
N THR A 568 -17.56 30.98 -21.42
CA THR A 568 -18.43 31.46 -20.32
C THR A 568 -18.94 32.87 -20.55
N SER A 569 -20.08 33.14 -19.92
CA SER A 569 -20.65 34.49 -19.74
C SER A 569 -21.28 34.60 -18.35
N GLY A 570 -21.81 35.77 -17.99
CA GLY A 570 -22.50 35.97 -16.72
C GLY A 570 -21.61 35.76 -15.48
N GLU A 571 -22.16 35.10 -14.46
CA GLU A 571 -21.58 34.96 -13.13
C GLU A 571 -20.24 34.18 -13.12
N LEU A 572 -20.14 33.08 -13.87
CA LEU A 572 -18.90 32.30 -14.02
C LEU A 572 -17.70 33.17 -14.44
N LYS A 573 -17.93 34.07 -15.41
CA LYS A 573 -16.89 34.95 -15.97
C LYS A 573 -16.65 36.19 -15.10
N GLY A 574 -17.71 36.76 -14.52
CA GLY A 574 -17.64 37.99 -13.72
C GLY A 574 -17.14 37.79 -12.29
N ASN A 575 -17.71 36.83 -11.56
CA ASN A 575 -17.42 36.60 -10.14
C ASN A 575 -16.25 35.63 -9.96
N HIS A 576 -16.22 34.53 -10.74
CA HIS A 576 -15.28 33.42 -10.52
C HIS A 576 -14.10 33.37 -11.51
N ALA A 577 -14.00 34.33 -12.44
CA ALA A 577 -12.92 34.45 -13.43
C ALA A 577 -12.73 33.24 -14.38
N VAL A 578 -13.77 32.41 -14.55
CA VAL A 578 -13.76 31.24 -15.44
C VAL A 578 -13.89 31.67 -16.90
N VAL A 579 -13.09 31.08 -17.81
CA VAL A 579 -13.12 31.39 -19.27
C VAL A 579 -13.91 30.38 -20.12
N PHE A 580 -13.93 29.10 -19.71
CA PHE A 580 -14.67 28.01 -20.38
C PHE A 580 -15.44 27.17 -19.37
N LEU A 581 -16.61 26.68 -19.77
CA LEU A 581 -17.38 25.66 -19.08
C LEU A 581 -17.31 24.36 -19.90
N ILE A 582 -16.83 23.29 -19.27
CA ILE A 582 -16.81 21.93 -19.83
C ILE A 582 -18.02 21.19 -19.27
N THR A 583 -18.87 20.67 -20.16
CA THR A 583 -19.96 19.76 -19.81
C THR A 583 -19.58 18.35 -20.25
N PRO A 584 -19.36 17.40 -19.34
CA PRO A 584 -19.22 15.97 -19.67
C PRO A 584 -20.52 15.38 -20.21
N GLY A 585 -20.42 14.45 -21.16
CA GLY A 585 -21.56 13.74 -21.76
C GLY A 585 -22.01 12.52 -20.94
N GLU A 586 -23.16 11.94 -21.32
CA GLU A 586 -23.71 10.74 -20.67
C GLU A 586 -22.76 9.54 -20.85
N GLY A 587 -22.07 9.14 -19.78
CA GLY A 587 -21.06 8.08 -19.80
C GLY A 587 -19.63 8.56 -20.08
N ALA A 588 -19.35 9.87 -19.94
CA ALA A 588 -17.98 10.37 -19.84
C ALA A 588 -17.28 9.91 -18.55
N GLU A 589 -15.95 9.93 -18.55
CA GLU A 589 -15.11 9.61 -17.40
C GLU A 589 -14.13 10.77 -17.14
N VAL A 590 -14.04 11.17 -15.87
CA VAL A 590 -13.11 12.18 -15.36
C VAL A 590 -12.25 11.51 -14.30
N SER A 591 -10.95 11.43 -14.56
CA SER A 591 -9.97 10.90 -13.60
C SER A 591 -9.58 11.97 -12.59
N PHE A 592 -9.23 11.57 -11.37
CA PHE A 592 -8.75 12.47 -10.32
C PHE A 592 -7.55 11.88 -9.57
N GLU A 593 -6.68 12.75 -9.06
CA GLU A 593 -5.55 12.41 -8.19
C GLU A 593 -5.44 13.44 -7.04
N GLY A 594 -4.73 13.09 -5.97
CA GLY A 594 -4.42 13.99 -4.85
C GLY A 594 -2.98 14.52 -4.91
N GLU A 595 -2.78 15.79 -4.53
CA GLU A 595 -1.45 16.36 -4.28
C GLU A 595 -0.98 16.17 -2.82
N TYR A 596 -1.70 15.36 -2.04
CA TYR A 596 -1.54 15.25 -0.59
C TYR A 596 -0.34 14.37 -0.19
N GLY A 597 0.32 14.79 0.88
CA GLY A 597 1.56 14.20 1.36
C GLY A 597 2.59 15.26 1.74
N PHE A 598 3.63 14.87 2.47
CA PHE A 598 4.68 15.79 2.93
C PHE A 598 5.93 15.62 2.08
N ARG A 599 6.27 16.66 1.33
CA ARG A 599 7.33 16.67 0.30
C ARG A 599 8.75 16.65 0.91
N TYR A 600 8.83 16.62 2.24
CA TYR A 600 10.06 16.57 3.03
C TYR A 600 10.01 15.62 4.24
N LEU A 601 9.02 14.72 4.32
CA LEU A 601 9.15 13.53 5.17
C LEU A 601 10.05 12.54 4.43
N GLU A 602 11.28 12.34 4.89
CA GLU A 602 12.04 11.12 4.57
C GLU A 602 11.29 9.96 5.23
N ILE A 603 10.49 9.23 4.44
CA ILE A 603 9.68 8.14 4.97
C ILE A 603 10.63 7.02 5.40
N ALA A 604 10.71 6.78 6.72
CA ALA A 604 11.54 5.74 7.30
C ALA A 604 11.34 4.40 6.55
N GLN A 605 12.43 3.91 5.94
CA GLN A 605 12.41 2.63 5.22
C GLN A 605 12.72 1.47 6.18
N PRO A 606 12.17 0.27 5.95
CA PRO A 606 12.55 -0.90 6.73
C PRO A 606 14.05 -1.18 6.57
N GLN A 607 14.76 -1.34 7.69
CA GLN A 607 16.17 -1.71 7.68
C GLN A 607 16.32 -3.16 7.20
N THR A 608 17.17 -3.36 6.18
CA THR A 608 17.43 -4.64 5.50
C THR A 608 18.52 -5.48 6.17
#